data_AF-A0AAE7DSR1-F1
#
_entry.id   AF-A0AAE7DSR1-F1
#
_cell.length_a   1.000
_cell.length_b   1.000
_cell.length_c   1.000
_cell.angle_alpha   90.00
_cell.angle_beta   90.00
_cell.angle_gamma   90.00
#
_symmetry.space_group_name_H-M   'P 1'
#
loop_
_entity.id
_entity.type
_entity.pdbx_description
1 polymer ?
#
loop_
_entity_poly.entity_id
_entity_poly.type
_entity_poly.pdbx_seq_one_letter_code
_entity_poly.pdbx_strand_id
1 'polypeptide(L)'
;MLGMNGIWRKLEKSSFKLQKRIYRASQCNDIKKMHNLQRLLLKSTSARMLAVRRVTQDNKGKKTSGIDGKSNLNKKEGLLLANSLNIREKAKPSRRVWIPKSDRPSEYRPLGIPTIADRAKQTLVKMALEPE
;
A
#
# COMPACT_ATOMS: atom_id res chain seq x y z
N MET A 1 -25.77 -0.36 2.29
CA MET A 1 -24.54 -0.96 1.75
C MET A 1 -23.82 -1.79 2.84
N LEU A 2 -24.49 -2.81 3.40
CA LEU A 2 -24.12 -3.45 4.69
C LEU A 2 -23.68 -4.93 4.55
N GLY A 3 -22.90 -5.27 3.51
CA GLY A 3 -22.44 -6.65 3.28
C GLY A 3 -20.91 -6.87 3.33
N MET A 4 -20.11 -5.81 3.44
CA MET A 4 -18.65 -5.89 3.19
C MET A 4 -17.75 -5.78 4.43
N ASN A 5 -18.28 -5.43 5.61
CA ASN A 5 -17.44 -5.17 6.80
C ASN A 5 -16.78 -6.45 7.36
N GLY A 6 -17.44 -7.61 7.22
CA GLY A 6 -16.91 -8.88 7.74
C GLY A 6 -15.70 -9.42 6.96
N ILE A 7 -15.66 -9.22 5.64
CA ILE A 7 -14.56 -9.71 4.79
C ILE A 7 -13.29 -8.92 5.10
N TRP A 8 -13.38 -7.59 5.13
CA TRP A 8 -12.23 -6.74 5.43
C TRP A 8 -11.65 -7.02 6.81
N ARG A 9 -12.50 -7.19 7.83
CA ARG A 9 -12.07 -7.54 9.18
C ARG A 9 -11.31 -8.88 9.23
N LYS A 10 -11.69 -9.87 8.41
CA LYS A 10 -10.97 -11.14 8.29
C LYS A 10 -9.59 -10.94 7.65
N LEU A 11 -9.49 -10.14 6.59
CA LEU A 11 -8.21 -9.83 5.93
C LEU A 11 -7.27 -9.03 6.85
N GLU A 12 -7.81 -8.06 7.59
CA GLU A 12 -7.09 -7.28 8.60
C GLU A 12 -6.56 -8.19 9.70
N LYS A 13 -7.41 -9.06 10.27
CA LYS A 13 -6.99 -10.02 11.31
C LYS A 13 -5.89 -10.96 10.82
N SER A 14 -5.97 -11.44 9.57
CA SER A 14 -4.95 -12.29 8.95
C SER A 14 -3.61 -11.56 8.82
N SER A 15 -3.63 -10.33 8.28
CA SER A 15 -2.42 -9.52 8.09
C SER A 15 -1.79 -9.12 9.41
N PHE A 16 -2.60 -8.71 10.39
CA PHE A 16 -2.15 -8.30 11.72
C PHE A 16 -1.48 -9.43 12.49
N LYS A 17 -1.95 -10.68 12.36
CA LYS A 17 -1.27 -11.85 12.95
C LYS A 17 0.15 -12.01 12.41
N LEU A 18 0.36 -11.77 11.11
CA LEU A 18 1.67 -11.87 10.50
C LEU A 18 2.58 -10.72 10.94
N GLN A 19 2.05 -9.49 10.99
CA GLN A 19 2.75 -8.32 11.51
C GLN A 19 3.20 -8.52 12.97
N LYS A 20 2.35 -9.06 13.84
CA LYS A 20 2.73 -9.42 15.22
C LYS A 20 3.89 -10.43 15.28
N ARG A 21 3.96 -11.36 14.32
CA ARG A 21 5.06 -12.33 14.24
C ARG A 21 6.35 -11.66 13.76
N ILE A 22 6.27 -10.70 12.82
CA ILE A 22 7.40 -9.89 12.37
C ILE A 22 7.95 -9.11 13.56
N TYR A 23 7.09 -8.37 14.29
CA TYR A 23 7.47 -7.64 15.50
C TYR A 23 8.15 -8.51 16.54
N ARG A 24 7.59 -9.68 16.85
CA ARG A 24 8.21 -10.62 17.79
C ARG A 24 9.58 -11.11 17.31
N ALA A 25 9.75 -11.36 16.02
CA ALA A 25 11.05 -11.76 15.47
C ALA A 25 12.08 -10.62 15.55
N SER A 26 11.67 -9.37 15.27
CA SER A 26 12.48 -8.15 15.46
C SER A 26 12.94 -8.03 16.93
N GLN A 27 12.00 -8.11 17.88
CA GLN A 27 12.30 -8.02 19.33
C GLN A 27 13.25 -9.12 19.84
N CYS A 28 13.20 -10.33 19.25
CA CYS A 28 14.11 -11.42 19.59
C CYS A 28 15.44 -11.39 18.81
N ASN A 29 15.69 -10.36 17.99
CA ASN A 29 16.83 -10.23 17.09
C ASN A 29 16.98 -11.42 16.09
N ASP A 30 15.87 -12.11 15.78
CA ASP A 30 15.82 -13.20 14.80
C ASP A 30 15.59 -12.63 13.39
N ILE A 31 16.64 -12.01 12.87
CA ILE A 31 16.64 -11.29 11.58
C ILE A 31 16.23 -12.21 10.43
N LYS A 32 16.67 -13.48 10.44
CA LYS A 32 16.35 -14.44 9.38
C LYS A 32 14.84 -14.72 9.35
N LYS A 33 14.23 -14.96 10.51
CA LYS A 33 12.79 -15.20 10.62
C LYS A 33 11.98 -13.94 10.29
N MET A 34 12.42 -12.78 10.76
CA MET A 34 11.82 -11.49 10.44
C MET A 34 11.72 -11.29 8.92
N HIS A 35 12.83 -11.39 8.20
CA HIS A 35 12.85 -11.29 6.74
C HIS A 35 11.98 -12.35 6.04
N ASN A 36 11.94 -13.59 6.55
CA ASN A 36 11.07 -14.63 6.01
C ASN A 36 9.58 -14.28 6.18
N LEU A 37 9.19 -13.73 7.32
CA LEU A 37 7.82 -13.31 7.60
C LEU A 37 7.42 -12.08 6.78
N GLN A 38 8.34 -11.14 6.56
CA GLN A 38 8.12 -10.02 5.63
C GLN A 38 7.88 -10.50 4.21
N ARG A 39 8.73 -11.41 3.68
CA ARG A 39 8.53 -12.01 2.35
C ARG A 39 7.19 -12.73 2.26
N LEU A 40 6.76 -13.40 3.34
CA LEU A 40 5.43 -14.01 3.41
C LEU A 40 4.31 -12.95 3.36
N LEU A 41 4.46 -11.82 4.04
CA LEU A 41 3.48 -10.73 4.04
C LEU A 41 3.32 -10.12 2.65
N LEU A 42 4.42 -9.88 1.95
CA LEU A 42 4.44 -9.34 0.58
C LEU A 42 3.74 -10.28 -0.43
N LYS A 43 3.65 -11.58 -0.13
CA LYS A 43 2.93 -12.59 -0.94
C LYS A 43 1.49 -12.81 -0.49
N SER A 44 1.09 -12.29 0.67
CA SER A 44 -0.24 -12.53 1.23
C SER A 44 -1.33 -11.81 0.43
N THR A 45 -2.34 -12.58 -0.03
CA THR A 45 -3.53 -12.01 -0.66
C THR A 45 -4.23 -11.01 0.26
N SER A 46 -4.30 -11.30 1.57
CA SER A 46 -4.89 -10.38 2.56
C SER A 46 -4.17 -9.03 2.56
N ALA A 47 -2.84 -9.03 2.64
CA ALA A 47 -2.05 -7.80 2.67
C ALA A 47 -2.15 -7.02 1.36
N ARG A 48 -2.11 -7.72 0.22
CA ARG A 48 -2.25 -7.10 -1.12
C ARG A 48 -3.62 -6.44 -1.30
N MET A 49 -4.69 -7.11 -0.90
CA MET A 49 -6.05 -6.56 -0.95
C MET A 49 -6.19 -5.32 -0.06
N LEU A 50 -5.62 -5.34 1.14
CA LEU A 50 -5.63 -4.18 2.04
C LEU A 50 -4.79 -3.03 1.49
N ALA A 51 -3.63 -3.30 0.88
CA ALA A 51 -2.82 -2.27 0.25
C ALA A 51 -3.57 -1.58 -0.90
N VAL A 52 -4.25 -2.35 -1.76
CA VAL A 52 -5.08 -1.78 -2.84
C VAL A 52 -6.26 -0.99 -2.29
N ARG A 53 -6.98 -1.50 -1.29
CA ARG A 53 -8.08 -0.77 -0.64
C ARG A 53 -7.58 0.55 -0.06
N ARG A 54 -6.45 0.53 0.65
CA ARG A 54 -5.90 1.73 1.28
C ARG A 54 -5.68 2.86 0.28
N VAL A 55 -5.09 2.55 -0.88
CA VAL A 55 -4.80 3.56 -1.90
C VAL A 55 -6.02 3.98 -2.72
N THR A 56 -7.00 3.11 -2.90
CA THR A 56 -8.21 3.38 -3.72
C THR A 56 -9.37 3.96 -2.92
N GLN A 57 -9.49 3.65 -1.63
CA GLN A 57 -10.69 3.96 -0.83
C GLN A 57 -10.39 4.81 0.41
N ASP A 58 -9.25 4.62 1.06
CA ASP A 58 -9.03 5.22 2.39
C ASP A 58 -8.16 6.49 2.35
N ASN A 59 -7.11 6.49 1.52
CA ASN A 59 -6.16 7.60 1.45
C ASN A 59 -6.80 8.92 0.97
N LYS A 60 -6.38 10.05 1.54
CA LYS A 60 -6.86 11.40 1.15
C LYS A 60 -6.65 11.67 -0.35
N GLY A 61 -5.49 11.29 -0.89
CA GLY A 61 -5.14 11.43 -2.32
C GLY A 61 -5.67 10.32 -3.24
N LYS A 62 -6.68 9.53 -2.83
CA LYS A 62 -7.18 8.39 -3.62
C LYS A 62 -7.66 8.77 -5.02
N LYS A 63 -8.25 9.96 -5.18
CA LYS A 63 -8.75 10.50 -6.46
C LYS A 63 -7.66 11.15 -7.33
N THR A 64 -6.40 11.15 -6.91
CA THR A 64 -5.31 11.79 -7.66
C THR A 64 -4.64 10.77 -8.57
N SER A 65 -4.62 11.04 -9.88
CA SER A 65 -3.99 10.17 -10.89
C SER A 65 -2.47 10.32 -10.94
N GLY A 66 -1.78 9.23 -11.26
CA GLY A 66 -0.36 9.26 -11.60
C GLY A 66 -0.15 9.68 -13.05
N ILE A 67 1.00 9.33 -13.63
CA ILE A 67 1.32 9.63 -15.03
C ILE A 67 0.44 8.85 -16.03
N ASP A 68 -0.20 7.77 -15.57
CA ASP A 68 -1.10 6.91 -16.34
C ASP A 68 -2.55 7.43 -16.40
N GLY A 69 -2.85 8.58 -15.78
CA GLY A 69 -4.18 9.19 -15.79
C GLY A 69 -5.23 8.46 -14.94
N LYS A 70 -4.93 7.29 -14.37
CA LYS A 70 -5.89 6.50 -13.59
C LYS A 70 -6.03 7.01 -12.16
N SER A 71 -7.23 7.46 -11.80
CA SER A 71 -7.57 8.01 -10.46
C SER A 71 -8.54 7.15 -9.66
N ASN A 72 -9.13 6.11 -10.26
CA ASN A 72 -10.03 5.19 -9.59
C ASN A 72 -9.94 3.80 -10.23
N LEU A 73 -10.32 2.76 -9.47
CA LEU A 73 -10.44 1.38 -9.96
C LEU A 73 -11.83 0.84 -9.62
N ASN A 74 -12.43 0.11 -10.55
CA ASN A 74 -13.60 -0.70 -10.23
C ASN A 74 -13.20 -1.96 -9.43
N LYS A 75 -14.19 -2.72 -8.94
CA LYS A 75 -13.94 -3.93 -8.11
C LYS A 75 -13.07 -4.97 -8.83
N LYS A 76 -13.30 -5.20 -10.12
CA LYS A 76 -12.57 -6.18 -10.93
C LYS A 76 -11.12 -5.73 -11.14
N GLU A 77 -10.91 -4.46 -11.47
CA GLU A 77 -9.58 -3.88 -11.62
C GLU A 77 -8.80 -3.88 -10.29
N GLY A 78 -9.47 -3.59 -9.17
CA GLY A 78 -8.86 -3.65 -7.84
C GLY A 78 -8.41 -5.06 -7.48
N LEU A 79 -9.22 -6.08 -7.77
CA LEU A 79 -8.86 -7.48 -7.56
C LEU A 79 -7.71 -7.92 -8.47
N LEU A 80 -7.75 -7.56 -9.75
CA LEU A 80 -6.68 -7.84 -10.70
C LEU A 80 -5.36 -7.22 -10.24
N LEU A 81 -5.39 -5.95 -9.83
CA LEU A 81 -4.21 -5.28 -9.29
C LEU A 81 -3.68 -5.99 -8.03
N ALA A 82 -4.56 -6.34 -7.09
CA ALA A 82 -4.13 -7.04 -5.87
C ALA A 82 -3.46 -8.38 -6.19
N ASN A 83 -3.96 -9.13 -7.18
CA ASN A 83 -3.37 -10.40 -7.59
C ASN A 83 -2.04 -10.21 -8.34
N SER A 84 -1.91 -9.15 -9.14
CA SER A 84 -0.72 -8.88 -9.95
C SER A 84 0.38 -8.08 -9.23
N LEU A 85 0.15 -7.61 -8.00
CA LEU A 85 1.14 -6.83 -7.23
C LEU A 85 2.47 -7.58 -7.11
N ASN A 86 3.49 -7.03 -7.78
CA ASN A 86 4.87 -7.50 -7.73
C ASN A 86 5.81 -6.36 -7.33
N ILE A 87 6.45 -6.48 -6.17
CA ILE A 87 7.37 -5.45 -5.65
C ILE A 87 8.71 -5.40 -6.39
N ARG A 88 9.05 -6.42 -7.20
CA ARG A 88 10.28 -6.46 -8.00
C ARG A 88 10.14 -5.78 -9.35
N GLU A 89 8.91 -5.48 -9.76
CA GLU A 89 8.66 -4.79 -11.03
C GLU A 89 9.09 -3.32 -10.90
N LYS A 90 9.83 -2.83 -11.90
CA LYS A 90 10.31 -1.45 -11.97
C LYS A 90 9.15 -0.46 -11.85
N ALA A 91 9.30 0.53 -10.97
CA ALA A 91 8.30 1.57 -10.78
C ALA A 91 8.18 2.46 -12.03
N LYS A 92 6.98 2.98 -12.28
CA LYS A 92 6.78 3.98 -13.33
C LYS A 92 7.25 5.37 -12.84
N PRO A 93 7.57 6.29 -13.78
CA PRO A 93 7.85 7.67 -13.42
C PRO A 93 6.69 8.31 -12.65
N SER A 94 7.01 9.11 -11.64
CA SER A 94 6.00 9.88 -10.90
C SER A 94 5.56 11.10 -11.69
N ARG A 95 4.27 11.44 -11.65
CA ARG A 95 3.75 12.70 -12.21
C ARG A 95 4.09 13.85 -11.27
N ARG A 96 4.77 14.88 -11.77
CA ARG A 96 5.17 16.06 -10.97
C ARG A 96 4.06 17.11 -10.98
N VAL A 97 3.71 17.62 -9.80
CA VAL A 97 2.75 18.72 -9.62
C VAL A 97 3.34 19.73 -8.64
N TRP A 98 3.15 21.01 -8.89
CA TRP A 98 3.51 22.07 -7.95
C TRP A 98 2.35 22.33 -7.01
N ILE A 99 2.60 22.24 -5.71
CA ILE A 99 1.61 22.54 -4.67
C ILE A 99 2.13 23.67 -3.78
N PRO A 100 1.27 24.56 -3.27
CA PRO A 100 1.70 25.61 -2.36
C PRO A 100 2.29 25.00 -1.08
N LYS A 101 3.27 25.68 -0.49
CA LYS A 101 3.76 25.35 0.85
C LYS A 101 2.67 25.69 1.86
N SER A 102 2.47 24.83 2.86
CA SER A 102 1.40 25.00 3.85
C SER A 102 1.60 26.25 4.71
N ASP A 103 2.85 26.63 4.95
CA ASP A 103 3.29 27.79 5.73
C ASP A 103 3.47 29.06 4.89
N ARG A 104 3.66 28.93 3.57
CA ARG A 104 3.90 30.04 2.64
C ARG A 104 3.14 29.82 1.32
N PRO A 105 1.87 30.25 1.21
CA PRO A 105 1.02 29.94 0.05
C PRO A 105 1.53 30.50 -1.29
N SER A 106 2.35 31.56 -1.28
CA SER A 106 2.99 32.13 -2.47
C SER A 106 4.22 31.34 -2.95
N GLU A 107 4.74 30.43 -2.13
CA GLU A 107 5.86 29.56 -2.49
C GLU A 107 5.36 28.15 -2.82
N TYR A 108 5.95 27.53 -3.85
CA TYR A 108 5.55 26.19 -4.31
C TYR A 108 6.62 25.14 -4.03
N ARG A 109 6.18 23.90 -3.80
CA ARG A 109 7.04 22.72 -3.72
C ARG A 109 6.58 21.66 -4.72
N PRO A 110 7.51 20.87 -5.27
CA PRO A 110 7.16 19.78 -6.15
C PRO A 110 6.60 18.59 -5.34
N LEU A 111 5.54 17.98 -5.83
CA LEU A 111 5.01 16.70 -5.37
C LEU A 111 5.07 15.68 -6.50
N GLY A 112 5.73 14.55 -6.25
CA GLY A 112 5.69 13.39 -7.14
C GLY A 112 4.49 12.50 -6.80
N ILE A 113 3.64 12.24 -7.78
CA ILE A 113 2.43 11.42 -7.63
C ILE A 113 2.64 10.12 -8.42
N PRO A 114 2.87 8.98 -7.74
CA PRO A 114 3.02 7.69 -8.38
C PRO A 114 1.69 7.17 -8.93
N THR A 115 1.75 6.13 -9.76
CA THR A 115 0.55 5.41 -10.22
C THR A 115 -0.17 4.71 -9.05
N ILE A 116 -1.43 4.32 -9.24
CA ILE A 116 -2.16 3.53 -8.21
C ILE A 116 -1.40 2.23 -7.90
N ALA A 117 -0.86 1.57 -8.91
CA ALA A 117 -0.07 0.34 -8.75
C ALA A 117 1.18 0.58 -7.89
N ASP A 118 1.94 1.63 -8.16
CA ASP A 118 3.15 1.93 -7.40
C ASP A 118 2.83 2.35 -5.97
N ARG A 119 1.77 3.14 -5.75
CA ARG A 119 1.29 3.45 -4.38
C ARG A 119 0.86 2.19 -3.63
N ALA A 120 0.23 1.23 -4.30
CA ALA A 120 -0.16 -0.04 -3.70
C ALA A 120 1.07 -0.89 -3.34
N LYS A 121 2.10 -0.94 -4.21
CA LYS A 121 3.40 -1.58 -3.90
C LYS A 121 4.07 -0.93 -2.69
N GLN A 122 4.15 0.40 -2.65
CA GLN A 122 4.70 1.15 -1.52
C GLN A 122 3.94 0.87 -0.22
N THR A 123 2.61 0.84 -0.28
CA THR A 123 1.76 0.52 0.87
C THR A 123 2.00 -0.90 1.36
N LEU A 124 2.12 -1.87 0.45
CA LEU A 124 2.39 -3.26 0.79
C LEU A 124 3.78 -3.45 1.44
N VAL A 125 4.79 -2.77 0.90
CA VAL A 125 6.15 -2.77 1.50
C VAL A 125 6.12 -2.14 2.88
N LYS A 126 5.45 -0.99 3.03
CA LYS A 126 5.27 -0.32 4.31
C LYS A 126 4.63 -1.25 5.35
N MET A 127 3.57 -1.99 4.99
CA MET A 127 2.94 -2.98 5.87
C MET A 127 3.89 -4.10 6.34
N ALA A 128 4.91 -4.44 5.55
CA ALA A 128 5.93 -5.44 5.90
C ALA A 128 7.04 -4.87 6.79
N LEU A 129 7.39 -3.60 6.63
CA LEU A 129 8.50 -2.95 7.36
C LEU A 129 8.06 -2.33 8.69
N GLU A 130 6.88 -1.70 8.77
CA GLU A 130 6.39 -1.06 10.00
C GLU A 130 6.31 -1.92 11.26
N PRO A 131 6.13 -3.25 11.20
CA PRO A 131 6.12 -4.06 12.41
C PRO A 131 7.49 -4.27 13.05
N GLU A 132 8.60 -3.90 12.43
CA GLU A 132 9.93 -3.99 13.04
C GLU A 132 10.13 -2.92 14.12
#